data_AF-A0A527WLN0-F1
#
_entry.id   AF-A0A527WLN0-F1
#
_cell.length_a   1.000
_cell.length_b   1.000
_cell.length_c   1.000
_cell.angle_alpha   90.00
_cell.angle_beta   90.00
_cell.angle_gamma   90.00
#
_symmetry.space_group_name_H-M   'P 1'
#
loop_
_entity.id
_entity.type
_entity.pdbx_description
1 polymer ?
#
loop_
_entity_poly.entity_id
_entity_poly.type
_entity_poly.pdbx_seq_one_letter_code
_entity_poly.pdbx_strand_id
1 'polypeptide(L)'
;AYFRYVREEALPELQAVAAKSNGGRALKPLFCGCSMGGYHSSNFVFRFPELASGVISLSGVYSARDFFGRALEGNIYFNSPLDYLPGIVDQKLLGRLRALRLIFCCGQGAWEERMLVETRELEQVLRDKSIPAWVDYWGGDVSHDWPWWHKQLVYFFGRWLDDDLMHRLD
;
A
#
# COMPACT_ATOMS: atom_id res chain seq x y z
N ALA A 1 3.52 18.40 -0.18
CA ALA A 1 2.74 18.88 -1.34
C ALA A 1 1.89 17.77 -1.93
N TYR A 2 2.49 16.68 -2.44
CA TYR A 2 1.78 15.58 -3.11
C TYR A 2 0.57 15.00 -2.36
N PHE A 3 0.71 14.53 -1.12
CA PHE A 3 -0.44 13.97 -0.37
C PHE A 3 -1.55 14.99 -0.07
N ARG A 4 -1.20 16.28 0.01
CA ARG A 4 -2.19 17.35 0.16
C ARG A 4 -3.01 17.46 -1.12
N TYR A 5 -2.35 17.54 -2.28
CA TYR A 5 -3.00 17.55 -3.59
C TYR A 5 -3.92 16.34 -3.76
N VAL A 6 -3.43 15.13 -3.46
CA VAL A 6 -4.25 13.91 -3.57
C VAL A 6 -5.50 14.02 -2.69
N ARG A 7 -5.35 14.42 -1.42
CA ARG A 7 -6.45 14.46 -0.45
C ARG A 7 -7.45 15.59 -0.68
N GLU A 8 -6.96 16.78 -1.02
CA GLU A 8 -7.75 18.01 -0.97
C GLU A 8 -8.23 18.45 -2.36
N GLU A 9 -7.65 17.92 -3.44
CA GLU A 9 -7.98 18.30 -4.81
C GLU A 9 -8.42 17.07 -5.63
N ALA A 10 -7.53 16.09 -5.82
CA ALA A 10 -7.81 14.98 -6.74
C ALA A 10 -8.88 14.00 -6.23
N LEU A 11 -8.80 13.56 -4.97
CA LEU A 11 -9.76 12.60 -4.42
C LEU A 11 -11.20 13.14 -4.38
N PRO A 12 -11.46 14.36 -3.89
CA PRO A 12 -12.82 14.92 -3.91
C PRO A 12 -13.45 14.94 -5.30
N GLU A 13 -12.68 15.31 -6.33
CA GLU A 13 -13.16 15.33 -7.71
C GLU A 13 -13.46 13.92 -8.22
N LEU A 14 -12.52 12.98 -8.03
CA LEU A 14 -12.70 11.58 -8.45
C LEU A 14 -13.90 10.94 -7.75
N GLN A 15 -14.10 11.21 -6.46
CA GLN A 15 -15.23 10.71 -5.69
C GLN A 15 -16.55 11.33 -6.14
N ALA A 16 -16.59 12.62 -6.46
CA ALA A 16 -17.78 13.27 -6.98
C ALA A 16 -18.21 12.69 -8.33
N VAL A 17 -17.25 12.48 -9.25
CA VAL A 17 -17.50 11.83 -10.54
C VAL A 17 -17.97 10.39 -10.35
N ALA A 18 -17.27 9.61 -9.51
CA ALA A 18 -17.64 8.24 -9.23
C ALA A 18 -19.05 8.14 -8.60
N ALA A 19 -19.37 8.99 -7.62
CA ALA A 19 -20.69 9.01 -6.99
C ALA A 19 -21.78 9.34 -8.01
N LYS A 20 -21.58 10.35 -8.87
CA LYS A 20 -22.53 10.70 -9.93
C LYS A 20 -22.80 9.53 -10.88
N SER A 21 -21.76 8.80 -11.26
CA SER A 21 -21.88 7.61 -12.13
C SER A 21 -22.45 6.38 -11.42
N ASN A 22 -22.54 6.38 -10.09
CA ASN A 22 -22.97 5.24 -9.28
C ASN A 22 -24.17 5.60 -8.38
N GLY A 23 -25.13 6.37 -8.90
CA GLY A 23 -26.41 6.65 -8.20
C GLY A 23 -26.27 7.44 -6.91
N GLY A 24 -25.24 8.26 -6.77
CA GLY A 24 -24.96 9.06 -5.58
C GLY A 24 -24.24 8.31 -4.46
N ARG A 25 -23.87 7.03 -4.65
CA ARG A 25 -23.15 6.25 -3.65
C ARG A 25 -21.75 6.81 -3.44
N ALA A 26 -21.41 7.08 -2.17
CA ALA A 26 -20.04 7.42 -1.79
C ALA A 26 -19.13 6.19 -1.96
N LEU A 27 -18.10 6.33 -2.80
CA LEU A 27 -17.12 5.29 -3.07
C LEU A 27 -15.74 5.73 -2.59
N LYS A 28 -14.97 4.79 -2.04
CA LYS A 28 -13.56 5.01 -1.73
C LYS A 28 -12.70 4.29 -2.77
N PRO A 29 -11.65 4.94 -3.28
CA PRO A 29 -10.78 4.30 -4.26
C PRO A 29 -9.94 3.19 -3.63
N LEU A 30 -9.59 2.23 -4.46
CA LEU A 30 -8.45 1.35 -4.25
C LEU A 30 -7.18 2.10 -4.68
N PHE A 31 -6.18 2.15 -3.81
CA PHE A 31 -4.86 2.64 -4.20
C PHE A 31 -4.03 1.50 -4.75
N CYS A 32 -3.33 1.73 -5.86
CA CYS A 32 -2.43 0.73 -6.42
C CYS A 32 -1.24 1.36 -7.11
N GLY A 33 -0.10 0.68 -7.07
CA GLY A 33 1.08 1.09 -7.82
C GLY A 33 2.23 0.12 -7.66
N CYS A 34 3.25 0.30 -8.49
CA CYS A 34 4.48 -0.48 -8.45
C CYS A 34 5.70 0.40 -8.12
N SER A 35 6.76 -0.17 -7.50
CA SER A 35 7.99 0.59 -7.18
C SER A 35 7.67 1.85 -6.34
N MET A 36 8.10 3.04 -6.76
CA MET A 36 7.71 4.31 -6.13
C MET A 36 6.20 4.55 -6.10
N GLY A 37 5.44 4.01 -7.06
CA GLY A 37 3.97 4.04 -7.02
C GLY A 37 3.40 3.17 -5.91
N GLY A 38 4.05 2.02 -5.63
CA GLY A 38 3.73 1.14 -4.50
C GLY A 38 4.02 1.82 -3.16
N TYR A 39 5.18 2.49 -3.07
CA TYR A 39 5.53 3.36 -1.95
C TYR A 39 4.45 4.43 -1.68
N HIS A 40 4.14 5.25 -2.69
CA HIS A 40 3.18 6.35 -2.53
C HIS A 40 1.78 5.86 -2.18
N SER A 41 1.32 4.77 -2.82
CA SER A 41 0.01 4.16 -2.53
C SER A 41 -0.06 3.66 -1.10
N SER A 42 0.93 2.88 -0.68
CA SER A 42 0.98 2.30 0.67
C SER A 42 1.09 3.37 1.74
N ASN A 43 2.03 4.30 1.59
CA ASN A 43 2.23 5.37 2.55
C ASN A 43 1.04 6.33 2.62
N PHE A 44 0.32 6.57 1.52
CA PHE A 44 -0.93 7.34 1.58
C PHE A 44 -1.99 6.61 2.40
N VAL A 45 -2.22 5.32 2.13
CA VAL A 45 -3.22 4.51 2.84
C VAL A 45 -2.88 4.36 4.32
N PHE A 46 -1.61 4.18 4.67
CA PHE A 46 -1.17 4.11 6.07
C PHE A 46 -1.45 5.39 6.86
N ARG A 47 -1.35 6.55 6.21
CA ARG A 47 -1.57 7.86 6.84
C ARG A 47 -3.01 8.32 6.82
N PHE A 48 -3.79 7.91 5.82
CA PHE A 48 -5.18 8.34 5.60
C PHE A 48 -6.08 7.14 5.30
N PRO A 49 -6.14 6.11 6.18
CA PRO A 49 -6.88 4.88 5.90
C PRO A 49 -8.38 5.11 5.73
N GLU A 50 -8.93 6.18 6.29
CA GLU A 50 -10.31 6.57 6.11
C GLU A 50 -10.68 6.97 4.67
N LEU A 51 -9.70 7.32 3.85
CA LEU A 51 -9.89 7.78 2.47
C LEU A 51 -9.76 6.67 1.42
N ALA A 52 -9.44 5.44 1.83
CA ALA A 52 -9.18 4.33 0.94
C ALA A 52 -10.12 3.15 1.20
N SER A 53 -10.33 2.33 0.17
CA SER A 53 -10.85 0.97 0.32
C SER A 53 -9.74 -0.04 0.69
N GLY A 54 -8.48 0.31 0.40
CA GLY A 54 -7.29 -0.46 0.72
C GLY A 54 -6.16 -0.21 -0.28
N VAL A 55 -5.20 -1.14 -0.38
CA VAL A 55 -4.02 -0.99 -1.25
C VAL A 55 -3.62 -2.31 -1.94
N ILE A 56 -3.14 -2.20 -3.19
CA ILE A 56 -2.32 -3.21 -3.87
C ILE A 56 -0.96 -2.58 -4.22
N SER A 57 0.11 -2.99 -3.54
CA SER A 57 1.46 -2.48 -3.76
C SER A 57 2.37 -3.56 -4.34
N LEU A 58 2.96 -3.28 -5.50
CA LEU A 58 3.81 -4.22 -6.24
C LEU A 58 5.28 -3.77 -6.21
N SER A 59 6.18 -4.61 -5.72
CA SER A 59 7.61 -4.33 -5.59
C SER A 59 7.87 -2.94 -4.99
N GLY A 60 7.13 -2.60 -3.94
CA GLY A 60 7.18 -1.27 -3.32
C GLY A 60 8.46 -1.03 -2.54
N VAL A 61 8.78 0.24 -2.34
CA VAL A 61 9.83 0.71 -1.43
C VAL A 61 9.15 1.32 -0.20
N TYR A 62 9.59 0.98 1.00
CA TYR A 62 8.94 1.34 2.26
C TYR A 62 9.88 2.04 3.25
N SER A 63 11.17 2.16 2.92
CA SER A 63 12.11 3.04 3.63
C SER A 63 12.59 4.20 2.75
N ALA A 64 12.63 5.40 3.35
CA ALA A 64 13.22 6.59 2.76
C ALA A 64 14.74 6.71 3.02
N ARG A 65 15.33 5.79 3.80
CA ARG A 65 16.73 5.89 4.26
C ARG A 65 17.76 5.90 3.14
N ASP A 66 17.50 5.20 2.03
CA ASP A 66 18.41 5.20 0.89
C ASP A 66 18.44 6.53 0.14
N PHE A 67 17.39 7.35 0.29
CA PHE A 67 17.31 8.65 -0.37
C PHE A 67 17.81 9.78 0.53
N PHE A 68 17.63 9.66 1.84
CA PHE A 68 17.85 10.77 2.78
C PHE A 68 18.81 10.44 3.94
N GLY A 69 19.40 9.25 3.95
CA GLY A 69 20.28 8.78 5.01
C GLY A 69 19.55 8.15 6.19
N ARG A 70 20.32 7.69 7.19
CA ARG A 70 19.77 6.93 8.34
C ARG A 70 19.02 7.79 9.35
N ALA A 71 19.40 9.05 9.50
CA ALA A 71 18.76 9.99 10.43
C ALA A 71 17.63 10.72 9.71
N LEU A 72 16.41 10.17 9.80
CA LEU A 72 15.21 10.78 9.21
C LEU A 72 14.56 11.73 10.21
N GLU A 73 14.29 12.96 9.79
CA GLU A 73 13.67 13.97 10.64
C GLU A 73 12.43 14.62 10.00
N GLY A 74 11.58 15.19 10.85
CA GLY A 74 10.41 15.97 10.44
C GLY A 74 9.52 15.23 9.44
N ASN A 75 9.23 15.88 8.31
CA ASN A 75 8.34 15.32 7.30
C ASN A 75 8.90 14.08 6.60
N ILE A 76 10.22 13.87 6.56
CA ILE A 76 10.82 12.72 5.87
C ILE A 76 10.56 11.45 6.67
N TYR A 77 10.69 11.51 8.00
CA TYR A 77 10.37 10.40 8.90
C TYR A 77 8.93 9.88 8.70
N PHE A 78 7.94 10.78 8.69
CA PHE A 78 6.52 10.42 8.46
C PHE A 78 6.20 10.06 7.01
N ASN A 79 7.21 9.98 6.15
CA ASN A 79 7.12 9.45 4.80
C ASN A 79 8.00 8.21 4.62
N SER A 80 8.45 7.59 5.70
CA SER A 80 9.17 6.32 5.67
C SER A 80 8.39 5.26 6.46
N PRO A 81 7.47 4.50 5.82
CA PRO A 81 6.61 3.53 6.50
C PRO A 81 7.33 2.61 7.48
N LEU A 82 8.50 2.06 7.11
CA LEU A 82 9.26 1.17 7.98
C LEU A 82 9.82 1.85 9.23
N ASP A 83 9.98 3.17 9.20
CA ASP A 83 10.46 3.95 10.33
C ASP A 83 9.31 4.39 11.25
N TYR A 84 8.21 4.91 10.69
CA TYR A 84 7.15 5.50 11.52
C TYR A 84 6.05 4.52 11.94
N LEU A 85 5.71 3.50 11.14
CA LEU A 85 4.65 2.55 11.48
C LEU A 85 4.89 1.82 12.81
N PRO A 86 6.12 1.36 13.14
CA PRO A 86 6.39 0.74 14.43
C PRO A 86 6.07 1.65 15.62
N GLY A 87 6.19 2.97 15.45
CA GLY A 87 5.91 3.97 16.48
C GLY A 87 4.42 4.29 16.67
N ILE A 88 3.51 3.82 15.81
CA ILE A 88 2.08 4.11 15.94
C ILE A 88 1.48 3.32 17.10
N VAL A 89 0.87 4.05 18.04
CA VAL A 89 0.13 3.48 19.19
C VAL A 89 -1.34 3.89 19.23
N ASP A 90 -1.75 4.82 18.36
CA ASP A 90 -3.14 5.28 18.25
C ASP A 90 -4.05 4.13 17.80
N GLN A 91 -4.89 3.65 18.72
CA GLN A 91 -5.80 2.54 18.47
C GLN A 91 -6.91 2.87 17.46
N LYS A 92 -7.29 4.15 17.32
CA LYS A 92 -8.26 4.56 16.30
C LYS A 92 -7.66 4.40 14.91
N LEU A 93 -6.43 4.88 14.71
CA LEU A 93 -5.72 4.73 13.45
C LEU A 93 -5.46 3.26 13.13
N LEU A 94 -4.92 2.50 14.09
CA LEU A 94 -4.67 1.07 13.93
C LEU A 94 -5.96 0.29 13.65
N GLY A 95 -7.06 0.61 14.35
CA GLY A 95 -8.36 0.00 14.09
C GLY A 95 -8.88 0.27 12.67
N ARG A 96 -8.60 1.44 12.09
CA ARG A 96 -8.91 1.72 10.68
C ARG A 96 -8.05 0.90 9.73
N LEU A 97 -6.75 0.80 9.98
CA LEU A 97 -5.84 0.00 9.15
C LEU A 97 -6.20 -1.48 9.16
N ARG A 98 -6.56 -2.01 10.34
CA ARG A 98 -6.99 -3.42 10.50
C ARG A 98 -8.27 -3.76 9.75
N ALA A 99 -9.10 -2.76 9.47
CA ALA A 99 -10.35 -2.94 8.73
C ALA A 99 -10.16 -2.80 7.21
N LEU A 100 -8.96 -2.48 6.72
CA LEU A 100 -8.66 -2.37 5.30
C LEU A 100 -8.17 -3.69 4.74
N ARG A 101 -8.43 -3.90 3.45
CA ARG A 101 -7.78 -4.96 2.69
C ARG A 101 -6.44 -4.45 2.15
N LEU A 102 -5.34 -5.03 2.62
CA LEU A 102 -3.99 -4.64 2.22
C LEU A 102 -3.30 -5.80 1.50
N ILE A 103 -2.81 -5.55 0.29
CA ILE A 103 -2.11 -6.54 -0.53
C ILE A 103 -0.75 -5.96 -0.92
N PHE A 104 0.31 -6.71 -0.63
CA PHE A 104 1.68 -6.40 -1.00
C PHE A 104 2.24 -7.58 -1.77
N CYS A 105 2.88 -7.33 -2.90
CA CYS A 105 3.56 -8.36 -3.66
C CYS A 105 4.95 -7.90 -4.04
N CYS A 106 5.91 -8.82 -4.04
CA CYS A 106 7.29 -8.57 -4.47
C CYS A 106 7.78 -9.76 -5.30
N GLY A 107 8.52 -9.50 -6.38
CA GLY A 107 9.28 -10.55 -7.06
C GLY A 107 10.50 -10.99 -6.25
N GLN A 108 11.16 -12.05 -6.71
CA GLN A 108 12.42 -12.54 -6.13
C GLN A 108 13.55 -12.67 -7.18
N GLY A 109 13.31 -12.18 -8.39
CA GLY A 109 14.26 -12.19 -9.50
C GLY A 109 15.08 -10.92 -9.60
N ALA A 110 15.55 -10.63 -10.80
CA ALA A 110 16.46 -9.51 -11.04
C ALA A 110 15.90 -8.16 -10.54
N TRP A 111 16.75 -7.42 -9.82
CA TRP A 111 16.50 -6.05 -9.34
C TRP A 111 15.46 -5.91 -8.22
N GLU A 112 14.99 -7.03 -7.65
CA GLU A 112 14.06 -7.05 -6.51
C GLU A 112 14.77 -7.13 -5.15
N GLU A 113 16.10 -7.26 -5.12
CA GLU A 113 16.85 -7.64 -3.91
C GLU A 113 16.54 -6.72 -2.72
N ARG A 114 16.47 -5.42 -2.99
CA ARG A 114 16.12 -4.41 -1.98
C ARG A 114 14.64 -4.46 -1.60
N MET A 115 13.77 -4.52 -2.58
CA MET A 115 12.31 -4.47 -2.41
C MET A 115 11.84 -5.70 -1.63
N LEU A 116 12.49 -6.84 -1.83
CA LEU A 116 12.27 -8.07 -1.10
C LEU A 116 12.60 -7.93 0.39
N VAL A 117 13.73 -7.29 0.72
CA VAL A 117 14.11 -7.00 2.11
C VAL A 117 13.07 -6.07 2.74
N GLU A 118 12.79 -4.93 2.12
CA GLU A 118 11.85 -3.95 2.67
C GLU A 118 10.41 -4.49 2.76
N THR A 119 9.98 -5.34 1.82
CA THR A 119 8.66 -5.99 1.87
C THR A 119 8.57 -6.97 3.04
N ARG A 120 9.63 -7.72 3.34
CA ARG A 120 9.69 -8.62 4.52
C ARG A 120 9.69 -7.84 5.84
N GLU A 121 10.42 -6.73 5.89
CA GLU A 121 10.40 -5.83 7.05
C GLU A 121 8.99 -5.24 7.25
N LEU A 122 8.33 -4.81 6.17
CA LEU A 122 6.97 -4.27 6.24
C LEU A 122 6.00 -5.33 6.74
N GLU A 123 6.07 -6.54 6.20
CA GLU A 123 5.26 -7.68 6.62
C GLU A 123 5.40 -7.92 8.13
N GLN A 124 6.62 -7.87 8.67
CA GLN A 124 6.86 -8.00 10.11
C GLN A 124 6.22 -6.86 10.90
N VAL A 125 6.39 -5.61 10.48
CA VAL A 125 5.78 -4.45 11.14
C VAL A 125 4.25 -4.55 11.16
N LEU A 126 3.63 -4.98 10.06
CA LEU A 126 2.18 -5.16 9.99
C LEU A 126 1.71 -6.27 10.94
N ARG A 127 2.44 -7.41 10.99
CA ARG A 127 2.17 -8.49 11.95
C ARG A 127 2.27 -8.04 13.40
N ASP A 128 3.33 -7.32 13.77
CA ASP A 128 3.54 -6.82 15.13
C ASP A 128 2.44 -5.85 15.57
N LYS A 129 1.79 -5.17 14.62
CA LYS A 129 0.64 -4.28 14.86
C LYS A 129 -0.71 -4.98 14.71
N SER A 130 -0.73 -6.28 14.44
CA SER A 130 -1.93 -7.07 14.15
C SER A 130 -2.77 -6.45 13.03
N ILE A 131 -2.11 -5.92 11.99
CA ILE A 131 -2.75 -5.40 10.78
C ILE A 131 -2.78 -6.53 9.75
N PRO A 132 -3.97 -7.07 9.39
CA PRO A 132 -4.07 -8.11 8.38
C PRO A 132 -3.61 -7.59 7.02
N ALA A 133 -2.71 -8.33 6.38
CA ALA A 133 -2.25 -8.04 5.03
C ALA A 133 -1.88 -9.33 4.30
N TRP A 134 -2.24 -9.41 3.03
CA TRP A 134 -1.70 -10.45 2.16
C TRP A 134 -0.36 -9.97 1.61
N VAL A 135 0.73 -10.57 2.09
CA VAL A 135 2.06 -10.35 1.52
C VAL A 135 2.47 -11.59 0.72
N ASP A 136 2.73 -11.41 -0.57
CA ASP A 136 3.02 -12.49 -1.52
C ASP A 136 4.38 -12.30 -2.18
N TYR A 137 5.17 -13.37 -2.24
CA TYR A 137 6.53 -13.35 -2.79
C TYR A 137 6.58 -14.23 -4.04
N TRP A 138 6.55 -13.60 -5.20
CA TRP A 138 6.56 -14.30 -6.49
C TRP A 138 7.99 -14.74 -6.84
N GLY A 139 8.11 -15.83 -7.58
CA GLY A 139 9.36 -16.62 -7.70
C GLY A 139 10.57 -15.92 -8.33
N GLY A 140 11.69 -16.64 -8.38
CA GLY A 140 13.01 -16.12 -8.80
C GLY A 140 13.13 -15.67 -10.25
N ASP A 141 12.13 -15.93 -11.09
CA ASP A 141 12.02 -15.40 -12.46
C ASP A 141 11.30 -14.04 -12.51
N VAL A 142 10.66 -13.64 -11.41
CA VAL A 142 9.87 -12.41 -11.30
C VAL A 142 10.76 -11.23 -10.95
N SER A 143 11.11 -10.45 -11.96
CA SER A 143 11.97 -9.27 -11.86
C SER A 143 11.18 -7.98 -11.60
N HIS A 144 11.90 -6.93 -11.19
CA HIS A 144 11.37 -5.58 -10.93
C HIS A 144 11.04 -4.83 -12.24
N ASP A 145 10.08 -5.34 -13.02
CA ASP A 145 9.76 -4.80 -14.35
C ASP A 145 8.27 -4.98 -14.74
N TRP A 146 7.84 -4.17 -15.71
CA TRP A 146 6.47 -4.05 -16.18
C TRP A 146 5.78 -5.36 -16.59
N PRO A 147 6.42 -6.29 -17.31
CA PRO A 147 5.76 -7.55 -17.69
C PRO A 147 5.27 -8.34 -16.47
N TRP A 148 5.99 -8.26 -15.34
CA TRP A 148 5.64 -8.92 -14.11
C TRP A 148 4.60 -8.14 -13.31
N TRP A 149 4.75 -6.82 -13.19
CA TRP A 149 3.74 -5.99 -12.54
C TRP A 149 2.38 -6.08 -13.22
N HIS A 150 2.33 -6.19 -14.55
CA HIS A 150 1.08 -6.41 -15.27
C HIS A 150 0.40 -7.73 -14.86
N LYS A 151 1.15 -8.83 -14.79
CA LYS A 151 0.62 -10.14 -14.36
C LYS A 151 0.13 -10.11 -12.91
N GLN A 152 0.93 -9.53 -12.02
CA GLN A 152 0.58 -9.35 -10.61
C GLN A 152 -0.68 -8.51 -10.46
N LEU A 153 -0.75 -7.37 -11.15
CA LEU A 153 -1.89 -6.47 -11.06
C LEU A 153 -3.18 -7.16 -11.49
N VAL A 154 -3.18 -7.83 -12.65
CA VAL A 154 -4.35 -8.60 -13.13
C VAL A 154 -4.75 -9.67 -12.12
N TYR A 155 -3.79 -10.42 -11.59
CA TYR A 155 -4.04 -11.44 -10.58
C TYR A 155 -4.69 -10.86 -9.33
N PHE A 156 -4.09 -9.84 -8.71
CA PHE A 156 -4.58 -9.27 -7.46
C PHE A 156 -5.86 -8.46 -7.63
N PHE A 157 -6.11 -7.85 -8.80
CA PHE A 157 -7.41 -7.26 -9.09
C PHE A 157 -8.51 -8.33 -9.17
N GLY A 158 -8.22 -9.47 -9.80
CA GLY A 158 -9.14 -10.62 -9.80
C GLY A 158 -9.47 -11.07 -8.37
N ARG A 159 -8.45 -11.18 -7.51
CA ARG A 159 -8.65 -11.47 -6.08
C ARG A 159 -9.40 -10.35 -5.35
N TRP A 160 -9.14 -9.09 -5.70
CA TRP A 160 -9.78 -7.93 -5.08
C TRP A 160 -11.30 -7.96 -5.22
N LEU A 161 -11.77 -8.37 -6.40
CA LEU A 161 -13.19 -8.42 -6.76
C LEU A 161 -13.88 -9.72 -6.33
N ASP A 162 -13.13 -10.71 -5.86
CA ASP A 162 -13.68 -11.96 -5.35
C ASP A 162 -14.06 -11.77 -3.87
N ASP A 163 -15.36 -11.59 -3.62
CA ASP A 163 -15.92 -11.38 -2.29
C ASP A 163 -15.70 -12.58 -1.35
N ASP A 164 -15.59 -13.80 -1.88
CA ASP A 164 -15.38 -15.00 -1.06
C ASP A 164 -13.96 -15.10 -0.49
N LEU A 165 -13.03 -14.26 -0.96
CA LEU A 165 -11.65 -14.15 -0.45
C LEU A 165 -11.49 -13.07 0.62
N MET A 166 -12.50 -12.20 0.83
CA MET A 166 -12.47 -11.20 1.91
C MET A 166 -12.40 -11.83 3.30
N HIS A 167 -13.00 -13.00 3.48
CA HIS A 167 -13.14 -13.69 4.78
C HIS A 167 -12.13 -14.83 4.99
N ARG A 168 -11.20 -15.06 4.05
CA ARG A 168 -10.26 -16.20 4.08
C ARG A 168 -8.81 -15.80 4.40
N LEU A 169 -8.58 -14.53 4.70
CA LEU A 169 -7.28 -14.02 5.15
C LEU A 169 -7.25 -13.76 6.67
N ASP A 170 -8.26 -14.29 7.38
CA ASP A 170 -8.35 -14.35 8.84
C ASP A 170 -7.65 -15.60 9.39
#